data_AF-A0A930R646-F1
#
_entry.id   AF-A0A930R646-F1
#
_cell.length_a   1.000
_cell.length_b   1.000
_cell.length_c   1.000
_cell.angle_alpha   90.00
_cell.angle_beta   90.00
_cell.angle_gamma   90.00
#
_symmetry.space_group_name_H-M   'P 1'
#
loop_
_entity.id
_entity.type
_entity.pdbx_description
1 polymer ?
#
loop_
_entity_poly.entity_id
_entity_poly.type
_entity_poly.pdbx_seq_one_letter_code
_entity_poly.pdbx_strand_id
1 'polypeptide(L)'
;MFKQYLKPLFIAGCSLLMLAGCGNQTATTTTTTTAPSNPLEGKWEQIDFRSTLERSLGYEEFSSRLPRRLIYSDAFKDVTPTLTITGDSAVYDLTATTNVAVGNFYDYAKAQKLTSVQGTKEQYIKNQYDDLKKNLETYNKHNLPLSFEFNDEKYEIHQTLKEITINESAGTFEFKNAPMFIDLVTFSSGKFVYPVTYKYTLEDGILTLSLEQKQDLDNGDSVTLYYTMHFKKVAE
;
A
#
# COMPACT_ATOMS: atom_id res chain seq x y z
N MET A 1 34.71 -23.58 3.46
CA MET A 1 36.10 -23.12 3.28
C MET A 1 36.48 -23.25 1.81
N PHE A 2 36.31 -22.18 1.02
CA PHE A 2 36.79 -22.10 -0.36
C PHE A 2 37.84 -21.01 -0.42
N LYS A 3 39.06 -21.38 -0.83
CA LYS A 3 40.22 -20.52 -0.93
C LYS A 3 40.22 -19.79 -2.28
N GLN A 4 40.51 -18.49 -2.20
CA GLN A 4 41.47 -17.70 -2.99
C GLN A 4 41.50 -17.89 -4.52
N TYR A 5 41.35 -16.79 -5.27
CA TYR A 5 42.45 -16.08 -5.96
C TYR A 5 41.86 -15.16 -7.05
N LEU A 6 41.91 -13.85 -6.84
CA LEU A 6 42.30 -12.90 -7.90
C LEU A 6 42.76 -11.59 -7.28
N LYS A 7 44.00 -11.22 -7.56
CA LYS A 7 44.68 -10.00 -7.09
C LYS A 7 44.31 -8.80 -7.99
N PRO A 8 44.46 -7.56 -7.47
CA PRO A 8 44.02 -6.33 -8.12
C PRO A 8 44.99 -5.89 -9.23
N LEU A 9 44.45 -5.38 -10.34
CA LEU A 9 45.25 -4.67 -11.33
C LEU A 9 45.39 -3.20 -10.91
N PHE A 10 46.55 -2.87 -10.34
CA PHE A 10 47.09 -1.51 -10.29
C PHE A 10 47.54 -1.14 -11.71
N ILE A 11 46.98 -0.08 -12.29
CA ILE A 11 47.62 0.65 -13.39
C ILE A 11 48.01 2.02 -12.85
N ALA A 12 49.30 2.16 -12.63
CA ALA A 12 49.98 3.39 -12.30
C ALA A 12 50.45 4.08 -13.59
N GLY A 13 50.35 5.41 -13.60
CA GLY A 13 51.29 6.29 -14.30
C GLY A 13 50.94 6.68 -15.73
N CYS A 14 50.64 7.96 -15.95
CA CYS A 14 51.62 8.84 -16.62
C CYS A 14 51.18 10.31 -16.52
N SER A 15 52.05 11.08 -15.87
CA SER A 15 52.02 12.52 -15.73
C SER A 15 52.05 13.22 -17.09
N LEU A 16 51.22 14.25 -17.26
CA LEU A 16 51.51 15.38 -18.14
C LEU A 16 51.23 16.67 -17.36
N LEU A 17 52.32 17.25 -16.86
CA LEU A 17 52.41 18.63 -16.41
C LEU A 17 52.25 19.54 -17.63
N MET A 18 51.28 20.46 -17.58
CA MET A 18 51.31 21.69 -18.36
C MET A 18 51.10 22.86 -17.40
N LEU A 19 52.19 23.57 -17.14
CA LEU A 19 52.23 24.91 -16.58
C LEU A 19 51.89 25.90 -17.72
N ALA A 20 50.85 26.72 -17.54
CA ALA A 20 50.86 28.16 -17.80
C ALA A 20 49.43 28.74 -17.78
N GLY A 21 49.26 29.87 -17.09
CA GLY A 21 48.12 30.75 -17.27
C GLY A 21 47.43 31.20 -15.98
N CYS A 22 48.06 32.13 -15.25
CA CYS A 22 47.35 32.93 -14.25
C CYS A 22 46.28 33.77 -14.98
N GLY A 23 45.03 33.34 -14.93
CA GLY A 23 43.87 34.14 -15.27
C GLY A 23 43.00 34.27 -14.03
N ASN A 24 42.82 35.49 -13.54
CA ASN A 24 41.79 35.80 -12.54
C ASN A 24 40.42 35.54 -13.17
N GLN A 25 39.88 34.35 -12.98
CA GLN A 25 38.47 34.05 -13.12
C GLN A 25 37.95 33.67 -11.74
N THR A 26 37.19 34.59 -11.16
CA THR A 26 36.34 34.30 -10.02
C THR A 26 35.32 33.26 -10.48
N ALA A 27 35.61 31.99 -10.26
CA ALA A 27 34.65 30.92 -10.43
C ALA A 27 33.62 31.08 -9.31
N THR A 28 32.48 31.66 -9.64
CA THR A 28 31.27 31.54 -8.82
C THR A 28 30.86 30.07 -8.87
N THR A 29 31.37 29.28 -7.94
CA THR A 29 30.87 27.92 -7.69
C THR A 29 29.45 28.06 -7.18
N THR A 30 28.47 28.02 -8.07
CA THR A 30 27.08 27.78 -7.68
C THR A 30 27.02 26.33 -7.21
N THR A 31 27.34 26.09 -5.94
CA THR A 31 26.82 24.92 -5.24
C THR A 31 25.31 25.07 -5.25
N THR A 32 24.66 24.44 -6.22
CA THR A 32 23.25 24.07 -6.06
C THR A 32 23.25 23.07 -4.92
N THR A 33 23.07 23.58 -3.70
CA THR A 33 22.72 22.74 -2.56
C THR A 33 21.32 22.24 -2.85
N THR A 34 21.20 21.18 -3.64
CA THR A 34 20.01 20.35 -3.61
C THR A 34 19.90 19.95 -2.14
N ALA A 35 18.88 20.46 -1.44
CA ALA A 35 18.54 19.93 -0.12
C ALA A 35 18.59 18.40 -0.22
N PRO A 36 19.09 17.68 0.80
CA PRO A 36 19.09 16.22 0.76
C PRO A 36 17.68 15.78 0.35
N SER A 37 17.55 15.27 -0.87
CA SER A 37 16.29 14.77 -1.37
C SER A 37 15.98 13.61 -0.45
N ASN A 38 14.90 13.71 0.33
CA ASN A 38 14.37 12.57 1.04
C ASN A 38 14.25 11.45 -0.01
N PRO A 39 14.97 10.31 0.14
CA PRO A 39 14.93 9.25 -0.87
C PRO A 39 13.52 8.73 -1.10
N LEU A 40 12.65 8.91 -0.10
CA LEU A 40 11.24 8.55 -0.13
C LEU A 40 10.35 9.58 -0.84
N GLU A 41 10.80 10.81 -1.06
CA GLU A 41 9.99 11.88 -1.69
C GLU A 41 9.38 11.42 -3.02
N GLY A 42 8.11 11.73 -3.26
CA GLY A 42 7.43 11.45 -4.52
C GLY A 42 6.35 10.38 -4.44
N LYS A 43 5.88 9.93 -5.60
CA LYS A 43 4.76 8.98 -5.72
C LYS A 43 5.27 7.55 -5.82
N TRP A 44 4.66 6.66 -5.05
CA TRP A 44 4.95 5.23 -5.04
C TRP A 44 3.68 4.44 -5.33
N GLU A 45 3.78 3.36 -6.09
CA GLU A 45 2.68 2.47 -6.45
C GLU A 45 2.89 1.10 -5.82
N GLN A 46 1.85 0.54 -5.20
CA GLN A 46 1.92 -0.77 -4.59
C GLN A 46 1.93 -1.85 -5.68
N ILE A 47 2.92 -2.74 -5.62
CA ILE A 47 3.17 -3.75 -6.67
C ILE A 47 2.65 -5.15 -6.34
N ASP A 48 2.17 -5.35 -5.11
CA ASP A 48 1.77 -6.65 -4.59
C ASP A 48 0.36 -6.67 -3.98
N PHE A 49 -0.48 -5.69 -4.33
CA PHE A 49 -1.76 -5.45 -3.66
C PHE A 49 -2.67 -6.69 -3.57
N ARG A 50 -2.79 -7.47 -4.64
CA ARG A 50 -3.55 -8.74 -4.63
C ARG A 50 -3.14 -9.65 -3.46
N SER A 51 -1.83 -9.82 -3.27
CA SER A 51 -1.26 -10.69 -2.24
C SER A 51 -1.47 -10.12 -0.84
N THR A 52 -1.29 -8.80 -0.68
CA THR A 52 -1.59 -8.09 0.57
C THR A 52 -3.07 -8.27 0.96
N LEU A 53 -3.99 -8.05 0.01
CA LEU A 53 -5.43 -8.20 0.23
C LEU A 53 -5.81 -9.65 0.57
N GLU A 54 -5.31 -10.62 -0.19
CA GLU A 54 -5.58 -12.04 0.04
C GLU A 54 -5.13 -12.49 1.44
N ARG A 55 -3.97 -12.01 1.89
CA ARG A 55 -3.45 -12.30 3.23
C ARG A 55 -4.35 -11.73 4.32
N SER A 56 -4.74 -10.46 4.23
CA SER A 56 -5.64 -9.83 5.20
C SER A 56 -7.00 -10.51 5.26
N LEU A 57 -7.59 -10.85 4.11
CA LEU A 57 -8.82 -11.65 4.05
C LEU A 57 -8.64 -13.01 4.73
N GLY A 58 -7.46 -13.62 4.62
CA GLY A 58 -7.12 -14.85 5.33
C GLY A 58 -7.10 -14.73 6.87
N TYR A 59 -6.85 -13.53 7.40
CA TYR A 59 -6.92 -13.25 8.84
C TYR A 59 -8.34 -12.92 9.32
N GLU A 60 -9.28 -12.58 8.43
CA GLU A 60 -10.68 -12.33 8.80
C GLU A 60 -11.52 -13.61 8.64
N GLU A 61 -11.18 -14.46 7.66
CA GLU A 61 -11.98 -15.63 7.27
C GLU A 61 -11.46 -16.94 7.87
N PHE A 62 -11.47 -17.08 9.21
CA PHE A 62 -11.05 -18.32 9.87
C PHE A 62 -12.08 -19.46 9.80
N SER A 63 -13.37 -19.16 9.67
CA SER A 63 -14.45 -20.13 9.92
C SER A 63 -15.41 -20.39 8.76
N SER A 64 -15.39 -19.59 7.68
CA SER A 64 -16.36 -19.71 6.60
C SER A 64 -15.77 -20.39 5.37
N ARG A 65 -16.38 -21.48 4.89
CA ARG A 65 -16.01 -22.19 3.66
C ARG A 65 -16.36 -21.44 2.37
N LEU A 66 -16.71 -20.15 2.46
CA LEU A 66 -17.04 -19.35 1.29
C LEU A 66 -15.73 -18.92 0.62
N PRO A 67 -15.59 -19.05 -0.71
CA PRO A 67 -14.37 -18.68 -1.41
C PRO A 67 -14.23 -17.16 -1.59
N ARG A 68 -14.73 -16.34 -0.65
CA ARG A 68 -14.71 -14.87 -0.74
C ARG A 68 -13.29 -14.34 -0.80
N ARG A 69 -12.39 -14.87 0.02
CA ARG A 69 -10.95 -14.58 -0.09
C ARG A 69 -10.45 -14.64 -1.53
N LEU A 70 -10.74 -15.73 -2.24
CA LEU A 70 -10.28 -15.96 -3.61
C LEU A 70 -11.02 -15.09 -4.62
N ILE A 71 -12.34 -14.97 -4.47
CA ILE A 71 -13.19 -14.16 -5.37
C ILE A 71 -12.79 -12.70 -5.32
N TYR A 72 -12.60 -12.14 -4.12
CA TYR A 72 -12.31 -10.73 -3.95
C TYR A 72 -10.85 -10.41 -4.26
N SER A 73 -9.88 -11.24 -3.85
CA SER A 73 -8.48 -10.97 -4.20
C SER A 73 -8.27 -11.02 -5.72
N ASP A 74 -8.90 -11.94 -6.45
CA ASP A 74 -8.80 -11.97 -7.91
C ASP A 74 -9.53 -10.79 -8.57
N ALA A 75 -10.71 -10.41 -8.08
CA ALA A 75 -11.46 -9.29 -8.65
C ALA A 75 -10.77 -7.93 -8.47
N PHE A 76 -9.96 -7.76 -7.42
CA PHE A 76 -9.24 -6.53 -7.13
C PHE A 76 -7.74 -6.60 -7.46
N LYS A 77 -7.30 -7.59 -8.24
CA LYS A 77 -5.87 -7.82 -8.53
C LYS A 77 -5.19 -6.67 -9.26
N ASP A 78 -5.94 -5.91 -10.04
CA ASP A 78 -5.46 -4.79 -10.85
C ASP A 78 -5.57 -3.44 -10.11
N VAL A 79 -6.04 -3.43 -8.86
CA VAL A 79 -6.03 -2.23 -8.03
C VAL A 79 -4.58 -1.93 -7.63
N THR A 80 -4.16 -0.69 -7.88
CA THR A 80 -2.80 -0.21 -7.62
C THR A 80 -2.84 0.97 -6.64
N PRO A 81 -2.94 0.72 -5.32
CA PRO A 81 -2.86 1.78 -4.34
C PRO A 81 -1.55 2.55 -4.47
N THR A 82 -1.58 3.83 -4.13
CA THR A 82 -0.41 4.70 -4.20
C THR A 82 -0.13 5.36 -2.88
N LEU A 83 1.14 5.52 -2.56
CA LEU A 83 1.63 6.29 -1.42
C LEU A 83 2.38 7.50 -1.96
N THR A 84 1.83 8.69 -1.77
CA THR A 84 2.46 9.96 -2.16
C THR A 84 3.14 10.56 -0.94
N ILE A 85 4.46 10.70 -0.99
CA ILE A 85 5.29 11.17 0.11
C ILE A 85 5.77 12.59 -0.18
N THR A 86 5.59 13.47 0.80
CA THR A 86 6.04 14.87 0.74
C THR A 86 6.61 15.28 2.10
N GLY A 87 7.93 15.48 2.14
CA GLY A 87 8.64 15.74 3.38
C GLY A 87 8.54 14.57 4.35
N ASP A 88 8.01 14.82 5.54
CA ASP A 88 7.78 13.83 6.60
C ASP A 88 6.35 13.28 6.62
N SER A 89 5.57 13.55 5.58
CA SER A 89 4.15 13.23 5.52
C SER A 89 3.83 12.40 4.28
N ALA A 90 2.77 11.59 4.36
CA ALA A 90 2.28 10.82 3.23
C ALA A 90 0.75 10.80 3.11
N VAL A 91 0.29 10.50 1.90
CA VAL A 91 -1.11 10.22 1.57
C VAL A 91 -1.19 8.87 0.88
N TYR A 92 -2.09 7.99 1.34
CA TYR A 92 -2.36 6.69 0.76
C TYR A 92 -3.69 6.72 0.02
N ASP A 93 -3.65 6.53 -1.29
CA ASP A 93 -4.82 6.60 -2.17
C ASP A 93 -5.05 5.26 -2.88
N LEU A 94 -6.31 4.93 -3.15
CA LEU A 94 -6.67 3.83 -4.02
C LEU A 94 -7.98 4.10 -4.75
N THR A 95 -8.17 3.42 -5.87
CA THR A 95 -9.43 3.42 -6.61
C THR A 95 -9.77 1.98 -6.97
N ALA A 96 -11.02 1.58 -6.73
CA ALA A 96 -11.47 0.22 -7.03
C ALA A 96 -12.90 0.21 -7.57
N THR A 97 -13.13 -0.66 -8.55
CA THR A 97 -14.47 -0.96 -9.06
C THR A 97 -15.01 -2.24 -8.42
N THR A 98 -16.23 -2.19 -7.87
CA THR A 98 -16.79 -3.28 -7.05
C THR A 98 -17.60 -4.32 -7.85
N ASN A 99 -18.03 -3.97 -9.06
CA ASN A 99 -18.94 -4.77 -9.88
C ASN A 99 -18.43 -6.20 -10.17
N VAL A 100 -17.14 -6.38 -10.49
CA VAL A 100 -16.56 -7.70 -10.77
C VAL A 100 -16.57 -8.57 -9.51
N ALA A 101 -16.14 -8.02 -8.37
CA ALA A 101 -16.09 -8.74 -7.10
C ALA A 101 -17.48 -9.22 -6.67
N VAL A 102 -18.45 -8.30 -6.67
CA VAL A 102 -19.83 -8.59 -6.29
C VAL A 102 -20.51 -9.52 -7.29
N GLY A 103 -20.27 -9.32 -8.59
CA GLY A 103 -20.81 -10.17 -9.66
C GLY A 103 -20.28 -11.60 -9.61
N ASN A 104 -18.99 -11.79 -9.33
CA ASN A 104 -18.40 -13.12 -9.18
C ASN A 104 -18.96 -13.84 -7.94
N PHE A 105 -19.18 -13.11 -6.84
CA PHE A 105 -19.84 -13.67 -5.67
C PHE A 105 -21.30 -14.07 -5.96
N TYR A 106 -22.04 -13.26 -6.72
CA TYR A 106 -23.39 -13.61 -7.16
C TYR A 106 -23.42 -14.91 -7.95
N ASP A 107 -22.55 -15.08 -8.94
CA ASP A 107 -22.51 -16.28 -9.78
C ASP A 107 -22.21 -17.53 -8.94
N TYR A 108 -21.24 -17.42 -8.03
CA TYR A 108 -20.94 -18.47 -7.06
C TYR A 108 -22.16 -18.80 -6.19
N ALA A 109 -22.80 -17.78 -5.60
CA ALA A 109 -23.95 -17.96 -4.71
C ALA A 109 -25.13 -18.64 -5.43
N LYS A 110 -25.39 -18.29 -6.70
CA LYS A 110 -26.40 -18.94 -7.53
C LYS A 110 -26.05 -20.38 -7.83
N ALA A 111 -24.80 -20.68 -8.18
CA ALA A 111 -24.33 -22.05 -8.41
C ALA A 111 -24.46 -22.92 -7.15
N GLN A 112 -24.20 -22.35 -5.97
CA GLN A 112 -24.35 -23.01 -4.67
C GLN A 112 -25.78 -22.95 -4.09
N LYS A 113 -26.74 -22.39 -4.83
CA LYS A 113 -28.15 -22.24 -4.41
C LYS A 113 -28.31 -21.56 -3.04
N LEU A 114 -27.47 -20.58 -2.74
CA LEU A 114 -27.58 -19.79 -1.51
C LEU A 114 -28.85 -18.94 -1.55
N THR A 115 -29.67 -19.04 -0.50
CA THR A 115 -30.95 -18.31 -0.40
C THR A 115 -30.78 -16.82 -0.08
N SER A 116 -29.58 -16.42 0.35
CA SER A 116 -29.21 -15.04 0.66
C SER A 116 -29.08 -14.13 -0.56
N VAL A 117 -29.01 -14.70 -1.78
CA VAL A 117 -28.86 -13.95 -3.03
C VAL A 117 -30.11 -14.14 -3.88
N GLN A 118 -30.81 -13.04 -4.15
CA GLN A 118 -32.08 -13.00 -4.89
C GLN A 118 -32.03 -11.92 -5.98
N GLY A 119 -33.02 -11.94 -6.90
CA GLY A 119 -33.09 -10.99 -8.01
C GLY A 119 -32.13 -11.31 -9.15
N THR A 120 -31.89 -10.34 -10.02
CA THR A 120 -30.89 -10.44 -11.10
C THR A 120 -29.50 -10.08 -10.62
N LYS A 121 -28.46 -10.43 -11.40
CA LYS A 121 -27.07 -10.10 -11.09
C LYS A 121 -26.86 -8.59 -11.02
N GLU A 122 -27.45 -7.85 -11.95
CA GLU A 122 -27.34 -6.39 -12.05
C GLU A 122 -27.99 -5.71 -10.85
N GLN A 123 -29.18 -6.16 -10.44
CA GLN A 123 -29.86 -5.66 -9.24
C GLN A 123 -29.04 -5.94 -7.99
N TYR A 124 -28.47 -7.15 -7.88
CA TYR A 124 -27.61 -7.50 -6.75
C TYR A 124 -26.36 -6.62 -6.68
N ILE A 125 -25.65 -6.45 -7.81
CA ILE A 125 -24.47 -5.57 -7.88
C ILE A 125 -24.82 -4.15 -7.43
N LYS A 126 -25.92 -3.60 -7.95
CA LYS A 126 -26.37 -2.25 -7.61
C LYS A 126 -26.68 -2.13 -6.10
N ASN A 127 -27.45 -3.05 -5.54
CA ASN A 127 -27.82 -3.00 -4.13
C ASN A 127 -26.60 -3.09 -3.21
N GLN A 128 -25.66 -4.01 -3.51
CA GLN A 128 -24.44 -4.13 -2.71
C GLN A 128 -23.56 -2.87 -2.78
N TYR A 129 -23.47 -2.23 -3.95
CA TYR A 129 -22.75 -0.96 -4.08
C TYR A 129 -23.45 0.16 -3.30
N ASP A 130 -24.77 0.29 -3.41
CA ASP A 130 -25.54 1.32 -2.69
C ASP A 130 -25.40 1.15 -1.16
N ASP A 131 -25.45 -0.09 -0.67
CA ASP A 131 -25.26 -0.42 0.74
C ASP A 131 -23.83 -0.10 1.22
N LEU A 132 -22.82 -0.49 0.44
CA LEU A 132 -21.42 -0.17 0.73
C LEU A 132 -21.19 1.34 0.73
N LYS A 133 -21.68 2.05 -0.29
CA LYS A 133 -21.60 3.52 -0.39
C LYS A 133 -22.20 4.19 0.84
N LYS A 134 -23.42 3.82 1.22
CA LYS A 134 -24.09 4.35 2.41
C LYS A 134 -23.27 4.15 3.68
N ASN A 135 -22.64 2.98 3.82
CA ASN A 135 -21.74 2.69 4.94
C ASN A 135 -20.48 3.57 4.88
N LEU A 136 -19.83 3.67 3.72
CA LEU A 136 -18.61 4.45 3.55
C LEU A 136 -18.83 5.96 3.74
N GLU A 137 -20.00 6.47 3.35
CA GLU A 137 -20.43 7.85 3.62
C GLU A 137 -20.53 8.17 5.11
N THR A 138 -20.64 7.18 5.99
CA THR A 138 -20.58 7.44 7.44
C THR A 138 -19.20 7.91 7.86
N TYR A 139 -18.12 7.34 7.33
CA TYR A 139 -16.75 7.77 7.62
C TYR A 139 -16.50 9.23 7.22
N ASN A 140 -17.00 9.63 6.05
CA ASN A 140 -16.90 11.01 5.56
C ASN A 140 -17.53 12.02 6.53
N LYS A 141 -18.54 11.63 7.31
CA LYS A 141 -19.23 12.50 8.29
C LYS A 141 -18.49 12.61 9.63
N HIS A 142 -17.51 11.75 9.88
CA HIS A 142 -16.83 11.64 11.17
C HIS A 142 -15.51 12.41 11.28
N ASN A 143 -15.15 13.25 10.30
CA ASN A 143 -13.89 14.02 10.27
C ASN A 143 -12.64 13.17 10.57
N LEU A 144 -12.64 11.92 10.09
CA LEU A 144 -11.48 11.05 10.14
C LEU A 144 -10.49 11.46 9.04
N PRO A 145 -9.20 11.10 9.13
CA PRO A 145 -8.23 11.29 8.04
C PRO A 145 -8.47 10.33 6.87
N LEU A 146 -9.69 9.80 6.74
CA LEU A 146 -10.14 8.84 5.74
C LEU A 146 -11.36 9.43 5.03
N SER A 147 -11.33 9.45 3.71
CA SER A 147 -12.44 9.92 2.88
C SER A 147 -12.69 9.01 1.69
N PHE A 148 -13.94 8.99 1.25
CA PHE A 148 -14.40 8.24 0.10
C PHE A 148 -15.12 9.13 -0.91
N GLU A 149 -14.79 8.98 -2.19
CA GLU A 149 -15.50 9.58 -3.31
C GLU A 149 -16.05 8.46 -4.21
N PHE A 150 -17.16 8.74 -4.90
CA PHE A 150 -17.98 7.73 -5.55
C PHE A 150 -18.25 8.09 -7.01
N ASN A 151 -18.11 7.10 -7.89
CA ASN A 151 -18.59 7.16 -9.26
C ASN A 151 -19.66 6.07 -9.45
N ASP A 152 -20.92 6.49 -9.31
CA ASP A 152 -22.08 5.59 -9.32
C ASP A 152 -22.30 4.92 -10.68
N GLU A 153 -21.92 5.58 -11.79
CA GLU A 153 -22.05 5.01 -13.13
C GLU A 153 -21.08 3.84 -13.34
N LYS A 154 -19.91 3.91 -12.70
CA LYS A 154 -18.87 2.89 -12.82
C LYS A 154 -18.87 1.89 -11.69
N TYR A 155 -19.60 2.10 -10.60
CA TYR A 155 -19.46 1.35 -9.34
C TYR A 155 -18.06 1.45 -8.74
N GLU A 156 -17.44 2.62 -8.91
CA GLU A 156 -16.06 2.90 -8.53
C GLU A 156 -16.00 3.74 -7.27
N ILE A 157 -15.08 3.39 -6.38
CA ILE A 157 -14.83 4.03 -5.09
C ILE A 157 -13.38 4.49 -5.08
N HIS A 158 -13.18 5.78 -4.83
CA HIS A 158 -11.88 6.35 -4.53
C HIS A 158 -11.75 6.53 -3.02
N GLN A 159 -10.70 5.99 -2.42
CA GLN A 159 -10.40 6.11 -1.00
C GLN A 159 -9.10 6.87 -0.82
N THR A 160 -9.09 7.84 0.08
CA THR A 160 -7.92 8.62 0.48
C THR A 160 -7.72 8.50 1.99
N LEU A 161 -6.51 8.13 2.41
CA LEU A 161 -6.06 8.12 3.79
C LEU A 161 -4.90 9.11 3.98
N LYS A 162 -5.06 10.04 4.91
CA LYS A 162 -4.12 11.11 5.26
C LYS A 162 -3.58 10.92 6.67
N GLU A 163 -2.84 11.92 7.17
CA GLU A 163 -2.24 11.93 8.52
C GLU A 163 -1.34 10.71 8.75
N ILE A 164 -0.49 10.45 7.76
CA ILE A 164 0.58 9.46 7.80
C ILE A 164 1.88 10.22 8.01
N THR A 165 2.58 9.94 9.10
CA THR A 165 3.85 10.60 9.44
C THR A 165 5.02 9.63 9.25
N ILE A 166 6.11 10.11 8.70
CA ILE A 166 7.32 9.34 8.43
C ILE A 166 8.38 9.77 9.44
N ASN A 167 8.90 8.80 10.20
CA ASN A 167 10.07 9.02 11.04
C ASN A 167 11.25 8.28 10.43
N GLU A 168 12.06 9.00 9.64
CA GLU A 168 13.24 8.44 8.99
C GLU A 168 14.26 7.89 9.99
N SER A 169 14.46 8.59 11.13
CA SER A 169 15.40 8.15 12.15
C SER A 169 15.00 6.82 12.82
N ALA A 170 13.69 6.58 12.96
CA ALA A 170 13.15 5.36 13.54
C ALA A 170 12.83 4.27 12.50
N GLY A 171 12.94 4.61 11.20
CA GLY A 171 12.56 3.75 10.09
C GLY A 171 11.09 3.38 10.12
N THR A 172 10.18 4.32 10.39
CA THR A 172 8.75 4.03 10.59
C THR A 172 7.80 4.93 9.79
N PHE A 173 6.64 4.36 9.45
CA PHE A 173 5.43 5.08 9.03
C PHE A 173 4.38 4.96 10.13
N GLU A 174 3.93 6.08 10.66
CA GLU A 174 2.90 6.18 11.68
C GLU A 174 1.59 6.57 11.02
N PHE A 175 0.64 5.65 11.01
CA PHE A 175 -0.71 5.88 10.52
C PHE A 175 -1.60 6.17 11.72
N LYS A 176 -2.22 7.36 11.74
CA LYS A 176 -3.19 7.69 12.80
C LYS A 176 -4.43 6.80 12.76
N ASN A 177 -4.80 6.34 11.57
CA ASN A 177 -5.82 5.34 11.29
C ASN A 177 -5.19 4.23 10.46
N ALA A 178 -5.32 2.98 10.88
CA ALA A 178 -4.72 1.86 10.16
C ALA A 178 -5.20 1.81 8.70
N PRO A 179 -4.29 1.50 7.74
CA PRO A 179 -4.67 1.35 6.35
C PRO A 179 -5.78 0.32 6.20
N MET A 180 -6.73 0.59 5.31
CA MET A 180 -7.83 -0.32 5.00
C MET A 180 -8.11 -0.33 3.50
N PHE A 181 -8.92 -1.29 3.06
CA PHE A 181 -9.40 -1.34 1.68
C PHE A 181 -10.92 -1.36 1.66
N ILE A 182 -11.54 -0.22 1.34
CA ILE A 182 -12.99 -0.04 1.09
C ILE A 182 -13.92 -0.75 2.10
N ASP A 183 -13.54 -0.75 3.38
CA ASP A 183 -14.25 -1.48 4.46
C ASP A 183 -14.41 -2.99 4.23
N LEU A 184 -13.56 -3.57 3.39
CA LEU A 184 -13.44 -5.02 3.19
C LEU A 184 -12.44 -5.65 4.15
N VAL A 185 -11.28 -5.01 4.34
CA VAL A 185 -10.23 -5.43 5.29
C VAL A 185 -9.53 -4.24 5.89
N THR A 186 -9.04 -4.39 7.12
CA THR A 186 -8.02 -3.51 7.70
C THR A 186 -6.66 -4.20 7.59
N PHE A 187 -5.64 -3.48 7.16
CA PHE A 187 -4.25 -3.94 7.17
C PHE A 187 -3.66 -3.77 8.58
N SER A 188 -4.30 -4.39 9.57
CA SER A 188 -3.84 -4.49 10.96
C SER A 188 -4.70 -5.50 11.71
N SER A 189 -4.25 -5.98 12.87
CA SER A 189 -5.03 -6.86 13.75
C SER A 189 -6.20 -6.14 14.45
N GLY A 190 -6.18 -4.80 14.45
CA GLY A 190 -7.21 -3.96 15.05
C GLY A 190 -8.14 -3.35 14.00
N LYS A 191 -9.18 -2.67 14.49
CA LYS A 191 -10.05 -1.82 13.65
C LYS A 191 -9.25 -0.65 13.07
N PHE A 192 -9.63 -0.19 11.88
CA PHE A 192 -8.99 0.94 11.19
C PHE A 192 -8.89 2.25 12.02
N VAL A 193 -9.77 2.44 13.01
CA VAL A 193 -9.75 3.62 13.90
C VAL A 193 -8.54 3.67 14.83
N TYR A 194 -7.83 2.57 14.99
CA TYR A 194 -6.66 2.50 15.86
C TYR A 194 -5.39 2.85 15.09
N PRO A 195 -4.49 3.65 15.70
CA PRO A 195 -3.22 3.99 15.08
C PRO A 195 -2.31 2.75 15.00
N VAL A 196 -1.47 2.71 13.98
CA VAL A 196 -0.49 1.65 13.77
C VAL A 196 0.82 2.22 13.26
N THR A 197 1.92 1.61 13.69
CA THR A 197 3.27 2.00 13.28
C THR A 197 3.88 0.86 12.47
N TYR A 198 4.07 1.11 11.18
CA TYR A 198 4.79 0.22 10.29
C TYR A 198 6.28 0.50 10.37
N LYS A 199 7.11 -0.55 10.36
CA LYS A 199 8.53 -0.44 10.03
C LYS A 199 8.66 -0.33 8.52
N TYR A 200 9.66 0.41 8.04
CA TYR A 200 9.97 0.45 6.61
C TYR A 200 11.43 0.12 6.31
N THR A 201 11.65 -0.45 5.12
CA THR A 201 12.96 -0.58 4.48
C THR A 201 12.88 -0.05 3.04
N LEU A 202 14.02 0.40 2.51
CA LEU A 202 14.17 0.76 1.11
C LEU A 202 15.35 -0.02 0.52
N GLU A 203 15.05 -1.07 -0.22
CA GLU A 203 16.02 -2.01 -0.78
C GLU A 203 15.75 -2.19 -2.27
N ASP A 204 16.78 -2.08 -3.11
CA ASP A 204 16.69 -2.23 -4.57
C ASP A 204 15.57 -1.40 -5.23
N GLY A 205 15.30 -0.21 -4.68
CA GLY A 205 14.26 0.71 -5.16
C GLY A 205 12.82 0.31 -4.78
N ILE A 206 12.65 -0.66 -3.88
CA ILE A 206 11.36 -1.08 -3.32
C ILE A 206 11.24 -0.59 -1.88
N LEU A 207 10.23 0.24 -1.64
CA LEU A 207 9.82 0.64 -0.30
C LEU A 207 8.91 -0.46 0.27
N THR A 208 9.34 -1.08 1.36
CA THR A 208 8.56 -2.13 2.03
C THR A 208 8.05 -1.61 3.36
N LEU A 209 6.73 -1.62 3.57
CA LEU A 209 6.11 -1.39 4.87
C LEU A 209 5.76 -2.73 5.52
N SER A 210 6.22 -2.96 6.75
CA SER A 210 5.97 -4.18 7.52
C SER A 210 5.39 -3.90 8.91
N LEU A 211 4.37 -4.65 9.29
CA LEU A 211 3.74 -4.62 10.61
C LEU A 211 3.55 -6.06 11.12
N GLU A 212 4.04 -6.32 12.32
CA GLU A 212 3.87 -7.57 13.05
C GLU A 212 3.01 -7.30 14.28
N GLN A 213 1.91 -8.05 14.45
CA GLN A 213 1.01 -7.92 15.60
C GLN A 213 0.60 -9.29 16.11
N LYS A 214 0.57 -9.44 17.44
CA LYS A 214 0.01 -10.65 18.07
C LYS A 214 -1.50 -10.53 18.18
N GLN A 215 -2.20 -11.61 17.86
CA GLN A 215 -3.64 -11.75 18.06
C GLN A 215 -3.90 -12.98 18.92
N ASP A 216 -4.59 -12.77 20.03
CA ASP A 216 -5.11 -13.87 20.85
C ASP A 216 -6.42 -14.36 20.22
N LEU A 217 -6.55 -15.67 20.11
CA LEU A 217 -7.70 -16.35 19.57
C LEU A 217 -8.63 -16.77 20.70
N ASP A 218 -9.92 -16.95 20.39
CA ASP A 218 -10.95 -17.32 21.38
C ASP A 218 -10.65 -18.66 22.10
N ASN A 219 -9.83 -19.51 21.49
CA ASN A 219 -9.41 -20.80 22.07
C ASN A 219 -8.21 -20.68 23.04
N GLY A 220 -7.68 -19.47 23.26
CA GLY A 220 -6.53 -19.20 24.13
C GLY A 220 -5.17 -19.30 23.46
N ASP A 221 -5.11 -19.62 22.16
CA ASP A 221 -3.87 -19.58 21.39
C ASP A 221 -3.53 -18.14 20.98
N SER A 222 -2.25 -17.86 20.73
CA SER A 222 -1.81 -16.61 20.13
C SER A 222 -1.19 -16.87 18.77
N VAL A 223 -1.57 -16.09 17.77
CA VAL A 223 -0.95 -16.08 16.45
C VAL A 223 -0.27 -14.75 16.19
N THR A 224 0.79 -14.77 15.39
CA THR A 224 1.42 -13.56 14.89
C THR A 224 0.90 -13.26 13.49
N LEU A 225 0.26 -12.10 13.34
CA LEU A 225 -0.18 -11.57 12.06
C LEU A 225 0.92 -10.72 11.44
N TYR A 226 1.14 -10.93 10.15
CA TYR A 226 2.12 -10.18 9.35
C TYR A 226 1.41 -9.43 8.24
N TYR A 227 1.55 -8.11 8.24
CA TYR A 227 1.07 -7.22 7.17
C TYR A 227 2.28 -6.63 6.45
N THR A 228 2.32 -6.80 5.13
CA THR A 228 3.41 -6.29 4.29
C THR A 228 2.83 -5.65 3.04
N MET A 229 3.36 -4.49 2.69
CA MET A 229 3.03 -3.75 1.48
C MET A 229 4.32 -3.35 0.78
N HIS A 230 4.46 -3.67 -0.51
CA HIS A 230 5.62 -3.31 -1.30
C HIS A 230 5.27 -2.26 -2.32
N PHE A 231 6.03 -1.17 -2.34
CA PHE A 231 5.82 -0.06 -3.24
C PHE A 231 7.04 0.19 -4.12
N LYS A 232 6.79 0.54 -5.37
CA LYS A 232 7.80 0.98 -6.32
C LYS A 232 7.57 2.43 -6.69
N LYS A 233 8.65 3.21 -6.78
CA LYS A 233 8.57 4.61 -7.16
C LYS A 233 8.03 4.75 -8.60
N VAL A 234 7.07 5.64 -8.79
CA VAL A 234 6.56 6.02 -10.11
C VAL A 234 7.57 6.98 -10.73
N ALA A 235 7.98 6.73 -11.97
CA ALA A 235 8.88 7.64 -12.68
C ALA A 235 8.18 8.98 -12.94
N GLU A 236 8.90 10.08 -12.71
CA GLU A 236 8.48 11.45 -13.05
C GLU A 236 8.54 11.72 -14.55
#